data_AF-A9DW03-F1
#
_entry.id   AF-A9DW03-F1
#
_cell.length_a   1.000
_cell.length_b   1.000
_cell.length_c   1.000
_cell.angle_alpha   90.00
_cell.angle_beta   90.00
_cell.angle_gamma   90.00
#
_symmetry.space_group_name_H-M   'P 1'
#
loop_
_entity.id
_entity.type
_entity.pdbx_description
1 polymer ?
#
loop_
_entity_poly.entity_id
_entity_poly.type
_entity_poly.pdbx_seq_one_letter_code
_entity_poly.pdbx_strand_id
1 'polypeptide(L)'
;MQIEKTDEKLIDLKKLCELLLVKGIASAKKWCEQANIKIIEVGNKMVVSKFLVDIELDRHLVKNLKKRYPTKWIELYKCYKDKDHIGYLSLLEDGDIDSTQISHRVTPISERAKRLANS
;
A
#
# COMPACT_ATOMS: atom_id res chain seq x y z
N MET A 1 13.80 11.65 -33.96
CA MET A 1 14.66 11.22 -32.84
C MET A 1 13.81 11.34 -31.56
N GLN A 2 13.25 10.23 -31.07
CA GLN A 2 12.37 10.22 -29.89
C GLN A 2 13.07 9.41 -28.79
N ILE A 3 13.73 10.08 -27.84
CA ILE A 3 14.48 9.40 -26.76
C ILE A 3 13.91 9.73 -25.36
N GLU A 4 12.99 10.69 -25.24
CA GLU A 4 12.63 11.27 -23.94
C GLU A 4 11.57 10.51 -23.11
N LYS A 5 10.97 9.42 -23.63
CA LYS A 5 9.90 8.68 -22.90
C LYS A 5 10.36 7.44 -22.14
N THR A 6 11.65 7.14 -22.14
CA THR A 6 12.19 5.90 -21.53
C THR A 6 12.53 6.06 -20.06
N ASP A 7 12.81 7.29 -19.62
CA ASP A 7 13.30 7.60 -18.26
C ASP A 7 12.24 7.42 -17.16
N GLU A 8 10.95 7.40 -17.49
CA GLU A 8 9.90 7.15 -16.49
C GLU A 8 9.71 5.66 -16.18
N LYS A 9 10.10 4.78 -17.12
CA LYS A 9 9.85 3.33 -17.03
C LYS A 9 10.98 2.58 -16.35
N LEU A 10 12.18 3.17 -16.33
CA LEU A 10 13.40 2.58 -15.79
C LEU A 10 13.89 3.43 -14.62
N ILE A 11 14.36 2.78 -13.57
CA ILE A 11 14.92 3.43 -12.38
C ILE A 11 16.35 2.97 -12.15
N ASP A 12 17.23 3.92 -11.85
CA ASP A 12 18.60 3.64 -11.44
C ASP A 12 18.62 2.85 -10.11
N LEU A 13 19.60 1.96 -9.93
CA LEU A 13 19.78 1.22 -8.67
C LEU A 13 19.90 2.13 -7.44
N LYS A 14 20.45 3.35 -7.59
CA LYS A 14 20.51 4.33 -6.50
C LYS A 14 19.12 4.74 -6.03
N LYS A 15 18.22 5.02 -6.97
CA LYS A 15 16.83 5.38 -6.69
C LYS A 15 16.05 4.19 -6.14
N LEU A 16 16.37 2.98 -6.60
CA LEU A 16 15.84 1.75 -6.02
C LEU A 16 16.24 1.58 -4.55
N CYS A 17 17.49 1.90 -4.18
CA CYS A 17 17.91 1.86 -2.78
C CYS A 17 17.09 2.83 -1.91
N GLU A 18 16.78 4.02 -2.42
CA GLU A 18 15.94 5.02 -1.73
C GLU A 18 14.50 4.50 -1.56
N LEU A 19 13.91 3.91 -2.61
CA LEU A 19 12.56 3.34 -2.56
C LEU A 19 12.45 2.16 -1.58
N LEU A 20 13.46 1.28 -1.57
CA LEU A 20 13.51 0.13 -0.68
C LEU A 20 13.99 0.46 0.74
N LEU A 21 14.44 1.70 0.98
CA LEU A 21 15.08 2.14 2.24
C LEU A 21 16.27 1.25 2.66
N VAL A 22 16.98 0.67 1.70
CA VAL A 22 18.13 -0.22 1.94
C VAL A 22 19.46 0.50 1.78
N LYS A 23 20.40 0.19 2.68
CA LYS A 23 21.77 0.71 2.59
C LYS A 23 22.56 -0.06 1.53
N GLY A 24 22.82 0.63 0.42
CA GLY A 24 23.81 0.23 -0.57
C GLY A 24 23.28 -0.57 -1.76
N ILE A 25 24.01 -0.45 -2.87
CA ILE A 25 23.67 -1.02 -4.18
C ILE A 25 23.68 -2.55 -4.15
N ALA A 26 24.59 -3.16 -3.37
CA ALA A 26 24.68 -4.61 -3.23
C ALA A 26 23.38 -5.23 -2.66
N SER A 27 22.75 -4.55 -1.70
CA SER A 27 21.48 -4.97 -1.09
C SER A 27 20.34 -4.88 -2.10
N ALA A 28 20.30 -3.80 -2.89
CA ALA A 28 19.31 -3.64 -3.96
C ALA A 28 19.48 -4.71 -5.06
N LYS A 29 20.70 -5.09 -5.42
CA LYS A 29 20.96 -6.20 -6.36
C LYS A 29 20.42 -7.53 -5.85
N LYS A 30 20.75 -7.90 -4.60
CA LYS A 30 20.22 -9.11 -3.95
C LYS A 30 18.69 -9.13 -3.92
N TRP A 31 18.07 -7.98 -3.62
CA TRP A 31 16.62 -7.87 -3.65
C TRP A 31 16.05 -8.10 -5.05
N CYS A 32 16.67 -7.51 -6.09
CA CYS A 32 16.26 -7.75 -7.48
C CYS A 32 16.39 -9.22 -7.87
N GLU A 33 17.47 -9.89 -7.46
CA GLU A 33 17.68 -11.33 -7.69
C GLU A 33 16.59 -12.17 -7.01
N GLN A 34 16.26 -11.87 -5.75
CA GLN A 34 15.18 -12.55 -5.00
C GLN A 34 13.80 -12.31 -5.63
N ALA A 35 13.57 -11.10 -6.12
CA ALA A 35 12.34 -10.70 -6.80
C ALA A 35 12.28 -11.20 -8.27
N ASN A 36 13.34 -11.83 -8.77
CA ASN A 36 13.49 -12.22 -10.18
C ASN A 36 13.32 -11.05 -11.16
N ILE A 37 13.78 -9.85 -10.76
CA ILE A 37 13.73 -8.63 -11.56
C ILE A 37 15.07 -8.47 -12.28
N LYS A 38 15.03 -8.44 -13.61
CA LYS A 38 16.22 -8.29 -14.43
C LYS A 38 16.78 -6.86 -14.33
N ILE A 39 18.06 -6.78 -13.96
CA ILE A 39 18.84 -5.55 -14.03
C ILE A 39 19.40 -5.44 -15.46
N ILE A 40 19.21 -4.27 -16.07
CA ILE A 40 19.70 -3.98 -17.42
C ILE A 40 20.77 -2.91 -17.29
N GLU A 41 21.88 -3.09 -18.01
CA GLU A 41 22.88 -2.05 -18.16
C GLU A 41 22.53 -1.19 -19.37
N VAL A 42 22.31 0.10 -19.15
CA VAL A 42 22.05 1.09 -20.19
C VAL A 42 23.16 2.13 -20.10
N GLY A 43 24.07 2.10 -21.08
CA GLY A 43 25.29 2.89 -21.05
C GLY A 43 26.19 2.49 -19.87
N ASN A 44 26.49 3.44 -18.98
CA ASN A 44 27.35 3.21 -17.80
C ASN A 44 26.54 3.11 -16.49
N LYS A 45 25.23 2.88 -16.58
CA LYS A 45 24.31 2.81 -15.43
C LYS A 45 23.55 1.49 -15.42
N MET A 46 23.34 0.97 -14.21
CA MET A 46 22.48 -0.19 -13.96
C MET A 46 21.07 0.31 -13.61
N VAL A 47 20.12 -0.09 -14.44
CA VAL A 47 18.71 0.30 -14.34
C VAL A 47 17.81 -0.92 -14.18
N VAL A 48 16.64 -0.68 -13.59
CA VAL A 48 15.64 -1.70 -13.28
C VAL A 48 14.27 -1.18 -13.73
N SER A 49 13.36 -2.08 -14.14
CA SER A 49 12.01 -1.67 -14.52
C SER A 49 11.23 -1.20 -13.30
N LYS A 50 10.79 0.07 -13.32
CA LYS A 50 9.96 0.66 -12.25
C LYS A 50 8.68 -0.13 -12.01
N PHE A 51 8.02 -0.53 -13.10
CA PHE A 51 6.78 -1.30 -13.05
C PHE A 51 6.93 -2.62 -12.30
N LEU A 52 8.02 -3.37 -12.56
CA LEU A 52 8.27 -4.64 -11.86
C LEU A 52 8.56 -4.42 -10.38
N VAL A 53 9.28 -3.35 -10.05
CA VAL A 53 9.58 -2.97 -8.67
C VAL A 53 8.30 -2.62 -7.91
N ASP A 54 7.44 -1.77 -8.49
CA ASP A 54 6.17 -1.38 -7.88
C ASP A 54 5.26 -2.59 -7.64
N ILE A 55 5.19 -3.55 -8.60
CA ILE A 55 4.44 -4.80 -8.44
C ILE A 55 4.97 -5.64 -7.27
N GLU A 56 6.28 -5.79 -7.15
CA GLU A 56 6.86 -6.64 -6.10
C GLU A 56 6.67 -6.02 -4.71
N LEU A 57 6.75 -4.68 -4.61
CA LEU A 57 6.44 -3.95 -3.38
C LEU A 57 4.98 -4.17 -2.96
N ASP A 58 4.04 -4.05 -3.91
CA ASP A 58 2.62 -4.23 -3.65
C ASP A 58 2.23 -5.69 -3.41
N ARG A 59 3.07 -6.65 -3.80
CA ARG A 59 2.78 -8.09 -3.71
C ARG A 59 2.40 -8.53 -2.31
N HIS A 60 3.13 -8.05 -1.31
CA HIS A 60 2.86 -8.38 0.09
C HIS A 60 1.52 -7.82 0.57
N LEU A 61 1.22 -6.57 0.19
CA LEU A 61 -0.04 -5.91 0.49
C LEU A 61 -1.21 -6.67 -0.16
N VAL A 62 -1.13 -6.94 -1.46
CA VAL A 62 -2.18 -7.63 -2.22
C VAL A 62 -2.40 -9.05 -1.67
N LYS A 63 -1.34 -9.77 -1.29
CA LYS A 63 -1.46 -11.10 -0.66
C LYS A 63 -2.20 -11.03 0.68
N ASN A 64 -1.91 -10.02 1.49
CA ASN A 64 -2.61 -9.80 2.76
C ASN A 64 -4.08 -9.40 2.55
N LEU A 65 -4.37 -8.52 1.59
CA LEU A 65 -5.72 -8.11 1.24
C LEU A 65 -6.54 -9.29 0.72
N LYS A 66 -5.98 -10.12 -0.18
CA LYS A 66 -6.64 -11.34 -0.67
C LYS A 66 -6.95 -12.33 0.45
N LYS A 67 -6.06 -12.46 1.44
CA LYS A 67 -6.25 -13.36 2.58
C LYS A 67 -7.34 -12.87 3.54
N ARG A 68 -7.41 -11.56 3.80
CA ARG A 68 -8.34 -10.98 4.78
C ARG A 68 -9.70 -10.62 4.17
N TYR A 69 -9.71 -10.15 2.92
CA TYR A 69 -10.88 -9.62 2.24
C TYR A 69 -10.97 -10.19 0.81
N PRO A 70 -11.16 -11.52 0.64
CA PRO A 70 -11.09 -12.17 -0.66
C PRO A 70 -12.13 -11.68 -1.68
N THR A 71 -13.24 -11.10 -1.24
CA THR A 71 -14.29 -10.55 -2.11
C THR A 71 -14.06 -9.08 -2.48
N LYS A 72 -13.45 -8.28 -1.59
CA LYS A 72 -13.30 -6.82 -1.75
C LYS A 72 -11.85 -6.34 -1.94
N TRP A 73 -10.86 -7.24 -1.99
CA TRP A 73 -9.44 -6.87 -2.06
C TRP A 73 -9.09 -5.98 -3.26
N ILE A 74 -9.80 -6.11 -4.38
CA ILE A 74 -9.59 -5.28 -5.58
C ILE A 74 -9.96 -3.82 -5.30
N GLU A 75 -11.11 -3.60 -4.66
CA GLU A 75 -11.61 -2.26 -4.33
C GLU A 75 -10.75 -1.61 -3.26
N LEU A 76 -10.37 -2.37 -2.22
CA LEU A 76 -9.42 -1.92 -1.20
C LEU A 76 -8.06 -1.54 -1.80
N TYR A 77 -7.55 -2.33 -2.75
CA TYR A 77 -6.29 -1.99 -3.42
C TYR A 77 -6.41 -0.76 -4.32
N LYS A 78 -7.56 -0.53 -4.97
CA LYS A 78 -7.82 0.71 -5.72
C LYS A 78 -7.84 1.93 -4.80
N CYS A 79 -8.58 1.89 -3.69
CA CYS A 79 -8.59 2.98 -2.71
C CYS A 79 -7.18 3.26 -2.14
N TYR A 80 -6.40 2.21 -1.89
CA TYR A 80 -4.99 2.37 -1.50
C TYR A 80 -4.17 3.11 -2.56
N LYS A 81 -4.31 2.72 -3.83
CA LYS A 81 -3.58 3.32 -4.95
C LYS A 81 -3.98 4.79 -5.19
N ASP A 82 -5.27 5.09 -5.04
CA ASP A 82 -5.83 6.42 -5.21
C ASP A 82 -5.64 7.31 -3.97
N LYS A 83 -5.05 6.77 -2.90
CA LYS A 83 -4.91 7.42 -1.57
C LYS A 83 -6.25 7.85 -0.97
N ASP A 84 -7.32 7.17 -1.34
CA ASP A 84 -8.65 7.39 -0.78
C ASP A 84 -8.81 6.64 0.53
N HIS A 85 -8.42 7.31 1.62
CA HIS A 85 -8.51 6.75 2.96
C HIS A 85 -9.96 6.57 3.42
N ILE A 86 -10.87 7.45 3.01
CA ILE A 86 -12.28 7.40 3.44
C ILE A 86 -12.99 6.24 2.77
N GLY A 87 -12.83 6.09 1.45
CA GLY A 87 -13.38 4.93 0.72
C GLY A 87 -12.78 3.62 1.21
N TYR A 88 -11.48 3.59 1.52
CA TYR A 88 -10.84 2.41 2.08
C TYR A 88 -11.45 1.99 3.42
N LEU A 89 -11.70 2.94 4.33
CA LEU A 89 -12.35 2.65 5.61
C LEU A 89 -13.78 2.17 5.41
N SER A 90 -14.59 2.86 4.60
CA SER A 90 -15.98 2.47 4.32
C SER A 90 -16.07 1.02 3.82
N LEU A 91 -15.16 0.58 2.95
CA LEU A 91 -15.14 -0.79 2.42
C LEU A 91 -14.79 -1.85 3.49
N LEU A 92 -14.02 -1.46 4.51
CA LEU A 92 -13.74 -2.31 5.68
C LEU A 92 -14.94 -2.38 6.63
N GLU A 93 -15.66 -1.27 6.78
CA GLU A 93 -16.82 -1.11 7.65
C GLU A 93 -18.04 -1.91 7.17
N ASP A 94 -18.19 -2.10 5.86
CA ASP A 94 -19.19 -3.01 5.25
C ASP A 94 -18.93 -4.51 5.56
N GLY A 95 -18.00 -4.82 6.48
CA GLY A 95 -17.86 -6.11 7.14
C GLY A 95 -18.11 -5.94 8.64
N ASP A 96 -19.35 -6.18 9.07
CA ASP A 96 -19.82 -6.26 10.45
C ASP A 96 -19.33 -5.14 11.41
N ILE A 97 -19.69 -3.88 11.15
CA ILE A 97 -19.93 -2.99 12.29
C ILE A 97 -21.32 -3.32 12.85
N ASP A 98 -21.34 -4.12 13.93
CA ASP A 98 -22.41 -4.05 14.91
C ASP A 98 -22.41 -2.64 15.52
N SER A 99 -23.04 -1.68 14.84
CA SER A 99 -23.20 -0.30 15.33
C SER A 99 -23.97 -0.26 16.66
N THR A 100 -24.69 -1.35 16.95
CA THR A 100 -25.28 -1.69 18.23
C THR A 100 -24.26 -1.79 19.36
N GLN A 101 -23.03 -2.27 19.15
CA GLN A 101 -22.04 -2.44 20.23
C GLN A 101 -21.34 -1.13 20.62
N ILE A 102 -21.23 -0.17 19.70
CA ILE A 102 -20.59 1.13 19.99
C ILE A 102 -21.51 1.99 20.88
N SER A 103 -22.83 1.96 20.64
CA SER A 103 -23.80 2.70 21.45
C SER A 103 -23.85 2.25 22.91
N HIS A 104 -23.56 0.97 23.21
CA HIS A 104 -23.67 0.43 24.56
C HIS A 104 -22.41 0.66 25.42
N ARG A 105 -21.30 1.15 24.84
CA ARG A 105 -20.01 1.35 25.55
C ARG A 105 -19.71 2.80 25.91
N VAL A 106 -20.48 3.75 25.40
CA VAL A 106 -20.28 5.17 25.70
C VAL A 106 -21.05 5.52 26.97
N THR A 107 -20.34 5.61 28.10
CA THR A 107 -20.91 6.22 29.30
C THR A 107 -20.87 7.75 29.15
N PRO A 108 -22.00 8.45 29.33
CA PRO A 108 -22.03 9.90 29.22
C PRO A 108 -21.19 10.54 30.33
N ILE A 109 -20.20 11.33 29.95
CA ILE A 109 -19.30 12.01 30.90
C ILE A 109 -20.03 13.15 31.63
N SER A 110 -20.93 13.86 30.93
CA SER A 110 -21.64 15.00 31.49
C SER A 110 -22.88 14.61 32.29
N GLU A 111 -23.12 15.33 33.40
CA GLU A 111 -24.33 15.15 34.24
C GLU A 111 -25.62 15.34 33.44
N ARG A 112 -25.63 16.28 32.48
CA ARG A 112 -26.79 16.49 31.61
C ARG A 112 -27.08 15.28 30.72
N ALA A 113 -26.04 14.66 30.14
CA ALA A 113 -26.21 13.49 29.28
C ALA A 113 -26.54 12.22 30.08
N LYS A 114 -26.03 12.06 31.31
CA LYS A 114 -26.42 10.97 32.21
C LYS A 114 -27.91 10.99 32.55
N ARG A 115 -28.47 12.18 32.83
CA ARG A 115 -29.90 12.33 33.14
C ARG A 115 -30.80 11.96 31.96
N LEU A 116 -30.37 12.25 30.74
CA LEU A 116 -31.11 11.90 29.52
C LEU A 116 -31.05 10.41 29.19
N ALA A 117 -29.94 9.73 29.50
CA ALA A 117 -29.80 8.30 29.27
C ALA A 117 -30.59 7.43 30.26
N ASN A 118 -30.89 7.96 31.45
CA ASN A 118 -31.60 7.27 32.54
C ASN A 118 -33.09 7.66 32.65
N SER A 119 -33.62 8.45 31.71
CA SER A 119 -35.03 8.87 31.67
C SER A 119 -35.83 8.06 30.67
#